data_AF-A0A4V3WDC2-F1
#
_entry.id   AF-A0A4V3WDC2-F1
#
_cell.length_a   1.000
_cell.length_b   1.000
_cell.length_c   1.000
_cell.angle_alpha   90.00
_cell.angle_beta   90.00
_cell.angle_gamma   90.00
#
_symmetry.space_group_name_H-M   'P 1'
#
loop_
_entity.id
_entity.type
_entity.pdbx_description
1 polymer ?
#
loop_
_entity_poly.entity_id
_entity_poly.type
_entity_poly.pdbx_seq_one_letter_code
_entity_poly.pdbx_strand_id
1 'polypeptide(L)'
;MGTVGSGGKVGSAAGWGTARWFRAYTAYGKAPQVIDDVARFVRREDLTESVISLRVERGADKEFLLFLTLQTEQWGELTEALEDALPTCRHLRSPVGTAYSLEEIETMASGDLQIKALGQCLEYRRVVRETHEDPFEIEARVLARDAELPAGAGERLLWCLSAAGNGSWAALRAACQALGVADAGLASRLARHLRLLGHLDITSDGSWTVAPPAVVTVSGPDGSVQPFLVGARDSRLQAGDRREGQPGGPDRVLVGEPEGRPTLLDPAYQLAEALPDTAGFLSTLGTVGSVNERALQLKHFDGQRFEACTSLDAAGLYELTSPDGRIIHALRDGALWRRGEFFALRFLALGQMGLLGSWRYDAQAHELALRHEERPPELYERALVLCSGLLPEHRGGWLVYRAVPLAVAQSLANRLELGLETL
;
A
#
# COMPACT_ATOMS: atom_id res chain seq x y z
N MET A 1 4.32 61.59 -33.74
CA MET A 1 5.63 60.91 -33.65
C MET A 1 5.62 60.09 -32.38
N GLY A 2 5.17 58.84 -32.48
CA GLY A 2 4.96 57.94 -31.34
C GLY A 2 6.08 56.90 -31.28
N THR A 3 6.68 56.79 -30.10
CA THR A 3 7.80 55.93 -29.73
C THR A 3 7.48 54.45 -29.85
N VAL A 4 8.31 53.73 -30.60
CA VAL A 4 8.37 52.26 -30.69
C VAL A 4 9.05 51.73 -29.43
N GLY A 5 8.33 50.90 -28.66
CA GLY A 5 8.83 50.23 -27.46
C GLY A 5 9.66 48.99 -27.80
N SER A 6 10.78 48.83 -27.09
CA SER A 6 11.83 47.84 -27.28
C SER A 6 11.39 46.41 -26.96
N GLY A 7 11.65 45.48 -27.88
CA GLY A 7 11.54 44.04 -27.67
C GLY A 7 12.61 43.49 -26.73
N GLY A 8 12.16 42.76 -25.70
CA GLY A 8 13.02 41.97 -24.83
C GLY A 8 13.54 40.72 -25.54
N LYS A 9 14.87 40.60 -25.64
CA LYS A 9 15.56 39.39 -26.11
C LYS A 9 15.51 38.31 -25.02
N VAL A 10 14.86 37.19 -25.31
CA VAL A 10 15.05 35.92 -24.59
C VAL A 10 16.09 35.08 -25.34
N GLY A 11 17.13 34.64 -24.63
CA GLY A 11 18.29 33.95 -25.20
C GLY A 11 17.98 32.53 -25.69
N SER A 12 18.48 32.19 -26.88
CA SER A 12 18.37 30.87 -27.49
C SER A 12 19.49 29.93 -27.02
N ALA A 13 19.11 28.79 -26.43
CA ALA A 13 19.88 27.56 -26.51
C ALA A 13 19.22 26.68 -27.61
N ALA A 14 20.01 26.19 -28.56
CA ALA A 14 19.56 25.42 -29.71
C ALA A 14 19.09 24.00 -29.33
N GLY A 15 17.90 23.91 -28.74
CA GLY A 15 16.97 22.82 -28.99
C GLY A 15 15.87 23.39 -29.89
N TRP A 16 15.31 22.58 -30.79
CA TRP A 16 14.14 22.95 -31.60
C TRP A 16 12.94 23.06 -30.66
N GLY A 17 12.86 24.18 -29.93
CA GLY A 17 11.84 24.44 -28.93
C GLY A 17 10.61 25.00 -29.63
N THR A 18 9.48 24.34 -29.46
CA THR A 18 8.20 24.91 -29.87
C THR A 18 7.87 26.12 -28.99
N ALA A 19 7.46 27.21 -29.62
CA ALA A 19 6.97 28.40 -28.95
C ALA A 19 5.48 28.23 -28.60
N ARG A 20 5.11 28.59 -27.36
CA ARG A 20 3.71 28.62 -26.92
C ARG A 20 3.24 30.05 -26.74
N TRP A 21 2.14 30.41 -27.37
CA TRP A 21 1.59 31.75 -27.37
C TRP A 21 0.06 31.71 -27.54
N PHE A 22 -0.59 32.87 -27.39
CA PHE A 22 -2.04 32.99 -27.46
C PHE A 22 -2.49 33.84 -28.62
N ARG A 23 -3.55 33.40 -29.30
CA ARG A 23 -4.26 34.23 -30.28
C ARG A 23 -5.67 34.54 -29.78
N ALA A 24 -5.99 35.83 -29.71
CA ALA A 24 -7.28 36.29 -29.23
C ALA A 24 -8.28 36.44 -30.39
N TYR A 25 -9.54 36.15 -30.11
CA TYR A 25 -10.67 36.29 -31.03
C TYR A 25 -11.85 36.90 -30.29
N THR A 26 -12.58 37.79 -30.96
CA THR A 26 -13.88 38.24 -30.45
C THR A 26 -14.94 37.21 -30.82
N ALA A 27 -15.62 36.66 -29.82
CA ALA A 27 -16.70 35.70 -30.00
C ALA A 27 -18.03 36.25 -29.47
N TYR A 28 -19.13 35.78 -30.07
CA TYR A 28 -20.49 36.18 -29.71
C TYR A 28 -21.36 34.99 -29.33
N GLY A 29 -22.24 35.17 -28.36
CA GLY A 29 -23.21 34.18 -27.89
C GLY A 29 -22.90 33.61 -26.51
N LYS A 30 -23.32 32.37 -26.24
CA LYS A 30 -23.10 31.71 -24.95
C LYS A 30 -21.74 31.01 -24.94
N ALA A 31 -20.87 31.41 -24.01
CA ALA A 31 -19.50 30.89 -23.92
C ALA A 31 -19.40 29.35 -23.97
N PRO A 32 -20.20 28.55 -23.23
CA PRO A 32 -20.13 27.09 -23.30
C PRO A 32 -20.38 26.52 -24.70
N GLN A 33 -21.31 27.10 -25.46
CA GLN A 33 -21.63 26.64 -26.81
C GLN A 33 -20.52 26.97 -27.80
N VAL A 34 -19.96 28.18 -27.70
CA VAL A 34 -18.81 28.61 -28.51
C VAL A 34 -17.60 27.72 -28.24
N ILE A 35 -17.32 27.45 -26.96
CA ILE A 35 -16.24 26.56 -26.52
C ILE A 35 -16.39 25.18 -27.15
N ASP A 36 -17.58 24.58 -27.07
CA ASP A 36 -17.81 23.23 -27.60
C ASP A 36 -17.77 23.19 -29.13
N ASP A 37 -18.23 24.24 -29.81
CA ASP A 37 -18.13 24.37 -31.26
C ASP A 37 -16.67 24.49 -31.73
N VAL A 38 -15.88 25.35 -31.08
CA VAL A 38 -14.44 25.50 -31.37
C VAL A 38 -13.70 24.20 -31.08
N ALA A 39 -14.01 23.52 -29.97
CA ALA A 39 -13.42 22.23 -29.65
C ALA A 39 -13.74 21.16 -30.69
N ARG A 40 -14.98 21.12 -31.20
CA ARG A 40 -15.40 20.20 -32.27
C ARG A 40 -14.71 20.53 -33.59
N PHE A 41 -14.57 21.82 -33.90
CA PHE A 41 -13.85 22.30 -35.06
C PHE A 41 -12.38 21.87 -35.04
N VAL A 42 -11.65 22.18 -33.96
CA VAL A 42 -10.23 21.81 -33.80
C VAL A 42 -10.01 20.30 -33.96
N ARG A 43 -10.89 19.46 -33.43
CA ARG A 43 -10.83 18.00 -33.64
C ARG A 43 -11.13 17.57 -35.06
N ARG A 44 -12.10 18.20 -35.73
CA ARG A 44 -12.52 17.84 -37.09
C ARG A 44 -11.45 18.19 -38.12
N GLU A 45 -10.78 19.33 -37.95
CA GLU A 45 -9.68 19.79 -38.82
C GLU A 45 -8.30 19.25 -38.39
N ASP A 46 -8.26 18.31 -37.44
CA ASP A 46 -7.03 17.69 -36.91
C ASP A 46 -5.97 18.67 -36.38
N LEU A 47 -6.40 19.77 -35.77
CA LEU A 47 -5.50 20.83 -35.30
C LEU A 47 -4.99 20.60 -33.87
N THR A 48 -5.19 19.41 -33.30
CA THR A 48 -4.98 19.15 -31.86
C THR A 48 -3.51 19.17 -31.43
N GLU A 49 -2.58 18.98 -32.36
CA GLU A 49 -1.14 19.09 -32.09
C GLU A 49 -0.68 20.56 -31.96
N SER A 50 -1.34 21.48 -32.68
CA SER A 50 -0.99 22.90 -32.70
C SER A 50 -1.88 23.75 -31.80
N VAL A 51 -3.13 23.34 -31.53
CA VAL A 51 -4.09 24.04 -30.68
C VAL A 51 -4.29 23.27 -29.36
N ILE A 52 -3.53 23.65 -28.34
CA ILE A 52 -3.39 22.88 -27.09
C ILE A 52 -4.62 23.04 -26.19
N SER A 53 -5.10 24.28 -26.05
CA SER A 53 -6.25 24.60 -25.19
C SER A 53 -6.93 25.87 -25.66
N LEU A 54 -8.16 26.11 -25.19
CA LEU A 54 -8.77 27.43 -25.25
C LEU A 54 -9.05 27.99 -23.86
N ARG A 55 -9.07 29.32 -23.80
CA ARG A 55 -9.41 30.08 -22.60
C ARG A 55 -10.51 31.08 -22.90
N VAL A 56 -11.45 31.22 -21.99
CA VAL A 56 -12.56 32.19 -22.07
C VAL A 56 -12.80 32.74 -20.67
N GLU A 57 -13.18 34.01 -20.57
CA GLU A 57 -13.55 34.62 -19.28
C GLU A 57 -14.75 33.91 -18.63
N ARG A 58 -14.65 33.65 -17.33
CA ARG A 58 -15.67 32.94 -16.57
C ARG A 58 -16.94 33.78 -16.45
N GLY A 59 -18.06 33.23 -16.92
CA GLY A 59 -19.35 33.92 -16.87
C GLY A 59 -19.58 34.91 -18.02
N ALA A 60 -18.72 34.93 -19.03
CA ALA A 60 -18.91 35.70 -20.25
C ALA A 60 -20.29 35.47 -20.90
N ASP A 61 -20.99 36.57 -21.21
CA ASP A 61 -22.28 36.59 -21.90
C ASP A 61 -22.26 37.60 -23.06
N LYS A 62 -22.92 37.25 -24.16
CA LYS A 62 -23.08 38.02 -25.41
C LYS A 62 -21.82 38.27 -26.25
N GLU A 63 -20.81 38.95 -25.73
CA GLU A 63 -19.56 39.29 -26.43
C GLU A 63 -18.39 39.10 -25.47
N PHE A 64 -17.36 38.36 -25.90
CA PHE A 64 -16.22 38.06 -25.04
C PHE A 64 -14.98 37.71 -25.86
N LEU A 65 -13.82 37.78 -25.20
CA LEU A 65 -12.56 37.32 -25.76
C LEU A 65 -12.38 35.82 -25.56
N LEU A 66 -12.05 35.15 -26.66
CA LEU A 66 -11.67 33.74 -26.71
C LEU A 66 -10.20 33.66 -27.09
N PHE A 67 -9.41 32.97 -26.29
CA PHE A 67 -7.98 32.84 -26.51
C PHE A 67 -7.64 31.39 -26.87
N LEU A 68 -7.06 31.17 -28.05
CA LEU A 68 -6.48 29.88 -28.42
C LEU A 68 -5.03 29.83 -27.96
N THR A 69 -4.67 28.77 -27.24
CA THR A 69 -3.27 28.47 -26.92
C THR A 69 -2.66 27.69 -28.07
N LEU A 70 -1.71 28.31 -28.76
CA LEU A 70 -1.04 27.75 -29.92
C LEU A 70 0.36 27.29 -29.55
N GLN A 71 0.77 26.17 -30.11
CA GLN A 71 2.14 25.66 -30.04
C GLN A 71 2.68 25.53 -31.47
N THR A 72 3.60 26.41 -31.84
CA THR A 72 4.18 26.49 -33.20
C THR A 72 5.70 26.55 -33.12
N GLU A 73 6.39 26.51 -34.26
CA GLU A 73 7.86 26.62 -34.28
C GLU A 73 8.33 28.03 -33.90
N GLN A 74 7.59 29.07 -34.31
CA GLN A 74 7.94 30.46 -34.07
C GLN A 74 6.79 31.22 -33.39
N TRP A 75 7.16 32.11 -32.47
CA TRP A 75 6.20 32.94 -31.74
C TRP A 75 5.42 33.84 -32.69
N GLY A 76 4.09 33.74 -32.64
CA GLY A 76 3.19 34.59 -33.41
C GLY A 76 3.07 34.24 -34.90
N GLU A 77 3.76 33.21 -35.37
CA GLU A 77 3.60 32.66 -36.70
C GLU A 77 2.72 31.41 -36.66
N LEU A 78 1.75 31.37 -37.57
CA LEU A 78 0.87 30.22 -37.76
C LEU A 78 1.50 29.26 -38.76
N THR A 79 1.21 27.98 -38.61
CA THR A 79 1.51 27.00 -39.66
C THR A 79 0.50 27.16 -40.80
N GLU A 80 0.85 26.73 -42.01
CA GLU A 80 -0.02 26.76 -43.19
C GLU A 80 -1.39 26.12 -42.90
N ALA A 81 -1.40 24.98 -42.20
CA ALA A 81 -2.63 24.31 -41.77
C ALA A 81 -3.52 25.17 -40.86
N LEU A 82 -2.94 25.97 -39.95
CA LEU A 82 -3.69 26.88 -39.10
C LEU A 82 -4.18 28.11 -39.87
N GLU A 83 -3.37 28.65 -40.78
CA GLU A 83 -3.74 29.79 -41.62
C GLU A 83 -4.95 29.48 -42.50
N ASP A 84 -4.99 28.29 -43.09
CA ASP A 84 -6.08 27.82 -43.94
C ASP A 84 -7.33 27.47 -43.12
N ALA A 85 -7.15 26.77 -42.00
CA ALA A 85 -8.28 26.23 -41.25
C ALA A 85 -9.00 27.28 -40.40
N LEU A 86 -8.28 28.07 -39.59
CA LEU A 86 -8.89 28.94 -38.57
C LEU A 86 -9.96 29.91 -39.13
N PRO A 87 -9.76 30.57 -40.29
CA PRO A 87 -10.78 31.46 -40.88
C PRO A 87 -12.09 30.76 -41.28
N THR A 88 -12.07 29.44 -41.49
CA THR A 88 -13.28 28.67 -41.83
C THR A 88 -14.22 28.51 -40.63
N CYS A 89 -13.68 28.56 -39.40
CA CYS A 89 -14.47 28.52 -38.18
C CYS A 89 -15.15 29.86 -37.92
N ARG A 90 -16.49 29.86 -37.85
CA ARG A 90 -17.30 31.08 -37.63
C ARG A 90 -16.89 31.90 -36.38
N HIS A 91 -16.36 31.22 -35.36
CA HIS A 91 -15.98 31.84 -34.08
C HIS A 91 -14.54 32.36 -34.08
N LEU A 92 -13.75 32.09 -35.13
CA LEU A 92 -12.31 32.40 -35.20
C LEU A 92 -11.96 33.26 -36.45
N ARG A 93 -12.94 33.97 -37.02
CA ARG A 93 -12.74 34.77 -38.25
C ARG A 93 -12.02 36.10 -38.02
N SER A 94 -12.21 36.67 -36.84
CA SER A 94 -11.77 38.03 -36.52
C SER A 94 -10.78 37.99 -35.37
N PRO A 95 -9.49 37.72 -35.66
CA PRO A 95 -8.46 37.77 -34.64
C PRO A 95 -8.30 39.19 -34.12
N VAL A 96 -8.12 39.32 -32.81
CA VAL A 96 -7.68 40.56 -32.18
C VAL A 96 -6.17 40.44 -32.08
N GLY A 97 -5.42 41.27 -32.81
CA GLY A 97 -3.95 41.21 -32.83
C GLY A 97 -3.36 39.95 -33.49
N THR A 98 -2.04 39.80 -33.33
CA THR A 98 -1.29 38.70 -33.95
C THR A 98 -0.88 37.63 -32.94
N ALA A 99 -0.34 38.01 -31.79
CA ALA A 99 0.12 37.09 -30.75
C ALA A 99 0.16 37.75 -29.38
N TYR A 100 -0.08 36.97 -28.33
CA TYR A 100 -0.03 37.40 -26.93
C TYR A 100 0.67 36.36 -26.05
N SER A 101 1.28 36.85 -24.99
CA SER A 101 1.74 36.08 -23.84
C SER A 101 0.61 35.83 -22.84
N LEU A 102 0.89 34.95 -21.87
CA LEU A 102 -0.07 34.68 -20.79
C LEU A 102 -0.38 35.95 -19.98
N GLU A 103 0.66 36.71 -19.65
CA GLU A 103 0.53 37.96 -18.88
C GLU A 103 -0.34 38.98 -19.63
N GLU A 104 -0.16 39.11 -20.95
CA GLU A 104 -0.96 40.02 -21.76
C GLU A 104 -2.44 39.61 -21.78
N ILE A 105 -2.77 38.33 -21.99
CA ILE A 105 -4.17 37.90 -22.01
C ILE A 105 -4.84 38.00 -20.63
N GLU A 106 -4.08 37.86 -19.54
CA GLU A 106 -4.58 38.06 -18.18
C GLU A 106 -4.95 39.53 -17.94
N THR A 107 -4.24 40.48 -18.56
CA THR A 107 -4.62 41.90 -18.52
C THR A 107 -5.79 42.25 -19.45
N MET A 108 -6.05 41.44 -20.48
CA MET A 108 -7.14 41.65 -21.44
C MET A 108 -8.50 41.13 -20.93
N ALA A 109 -8.51 40.18 -19.99
CA ALA A 109 -9.74 39.64 -19.42
C ALA A 109 -10.17 40.42 -18.18
N SER A 110 -11.46 40.69 -18.01
CA SER A 110 -11.97 41.36 -16.81
C SER A 110 -12.16 40.44 -15.60
N GLY A 111 -11.90 39.14 -15.75
CA GLY A 111 -12.09 38.13 -14.70
C GLY A 111 -11.32 36.83 -14.95
N ASP A 112 -11.57 35.83 -14.09
CA ASP A 112 -10.90 34.53 -14.14
C ASP A 112 -11.06 33.86 -15.52
N LEU A 113 -9.97 33.35 -16.07
CA LEU A 113 -10.00 32.57 -17.32
C LEU A 113 -10.36 31.11 -17.04
N GLN A 114 -11.45 30.62 -17.62
CA GLN A 114 -11.76 29.20 -17.69
C GLN A 114 -10.93 28.55 -18.80
N ILE A 115 -10.12 27.56 -18.42
CA ILE A 115 -9.28 26.79 -19.35
C ILE A 115 -10.02 25.50 -19.75
N LYS A 116 -10.04 25.21 -21.05
CA LYS A 116 -10.45 23.90 -21.56
C LYS A 116 -9.40 23.36 -22.52
N ALA A 117 -8.78 22.25 -22.13
CA ALA A 117 -7.81 21.54 -22.96
C ALA A 117 -8.48 20.98 -24.22
N LEU A 118 -7.81 21.12 -25.37
CA LEU A 118 -8.29 20.68 -26.69
C LEU A 118 -7.41 19.58 -27.28
N GLY A 119 -6.12 19.54 -26.95
CA GLY A 119 -5.19 18.45 -27.24
C GLY A 119 -5.36 17.28 -26.25
N GLN A 120 -5.02 16.06 -26.72
CA GLN A 120 -5.18 14.76 -26.04
C GLN A 120 -5.83 14.87 -24.66
N CYS A 121 -7.16 14.78 -24.63
CA CYS A 121 -7.79 14.14 -23.49
C CYS A 121 -7.18 12.74 -23.45
N LEU A 122 -6.13 12.57 -22.66
CA LEU A 122 -6.04 11.34 -21.90
C LEU A 122 -7.41 11.29 -21.22
N GLU A 123 -8.33 10.52 -21.80
CA GLU A 123 -9.41 9.99 -21.01
C GLU A 123 -8.65 9.35 -19.85
N TYR A 124 -8.65 10.04 -18.72
CA TYR A 124 -8.51 9.38 -17.46
C TYR A 124 -9.72 8.47 -17.45
N ARG A 125 -9.57 7.28 -18.08
CA ARG A 125 -10.29 6.09 -17.69
C ARG A 125 -10.14 6.19 -16.19
N ARG A 126 -11.27 6.42 -15.51
CA ARG A 126 -11.29 6.40 -14.07
C ARG A 126 -10.78 5.00 -13.78
N VAL A 127 -9.46 4.89 -13.57
CA VAL A 127 -8.88 3.83 -12.79
C VAL A 127 -9.59 4.14 -11.49
N VAL A 128 -10.73 3.48 -11.31
CA VAL A 128 -11.17 3.13 -9.98
C VAL A 128 -9.88 2.56 -9.43
N ARG A 129 -9.16 3.36 -8.64
CA ARG A 129 -8.09 2.83 -7.82
C ARG A 129 -8.84 1.70 -7.15
N GLU A 130 -8.58 0.47 -7.58
CA GLU A 130 -8.96 -0.69 -6.82
C GLU A 130 -8.49 -0.31 -5.45
N THR A 131 -9.43 -0.07 -4.54
CA THR A 131 -9.12 0.36 -3.19
C THR A 131 -8.08 -0.65 -2.74
N HIS A 132 -6.82 -0.21 -2.66
CA HIS A 132 -5.74 -1.06 -2.20
C HIS A 132 -6.05 -1.24 -0.73
N GLU A 133 -6.84 -2.27 -0.49
CA GLU A 133 -7.11 -2.79 0.82
C GLU A 133 -5.76 -3.23 1.37
N ASP A 134 -5.46 -2.73 2.55
CA ASP A 134 -4.22 -3.06 3.21
C ASP A 134 -4.34 -4.52 3.72
N PRO A 135 -3.50 -5.46 3.28
CA PRO A 135 -3.50 -6.83 3.83
C PRO A 135 -3.15 -6.88 5.32
N PHE A 136 -2.69 -5.76 5.88
CA PHE A 136 -2.38 -5.57 7.29
C PHE A 136 -3.47 -4.81 8.06
N GLU A 137 -4.53 -4.32 7.40
CA GLU A 137 -5.73 -3.80 8.07
C GLU A 137 -6.53 -4.97 8.64
N ILE A 138 -6.13 -5.44 9.83
CA ILE A 138 -6.92 -6.40 10.59
C ILE A 138 -7.93 -5.60 11.42
N GLU A 139 -9.23 -5.82 11.19
CA GLU A 139 -10.24 -5.33 12.13
C GLU A 139 -9.97 -5.95 13.51
N ALA A 140 -9.66 -5.12 14.51
CA ALA A 140 -9.42 -5.57 15.89
C ALA A 140 -10.56 -6.45 16.45
N ARG A 141 -11.79 -6.29 15.92
CA ARG A 141 -12.97 -7.11 16.23
C ARG A 141 -12.85 -8.57 15.77
N VAL A 142 -12.18 -8.83 14.65
CA VAL A 142 -11.96 -10.19 14.15
C VAL A 142 -10.86 -10.89 14.95
N LEU A 143 -9.98 -10.14 15.63
CA LEU A 143 -8.99 -10.72 16.55
C LEU A 143 -9.60 -11.13 17.89
N ALA A 144 -10.74 -10.54 18.28
CA ALA A 144 -11.39 -10.75 19.56
C ALA A 144 -12.35 -11.95 19.62
N ARG A 145 -12.45 -12.79 18.57
CA ARG A 145 -13.39 -13.94 18.55
C ARG A 145 -12.80 -15.25 18.02
N ASP A 146 -13.24 -16.32 18.68
CA ASP A 146 -13.23 -17.74 18.31
C ASP A 146 -13.99 -18.05 17.01
N ALA A 147 -13.97 -17.14 16.02
CA ALA A 147 -14.53 -17.44 14.72
C ALA A 147 -13.77 -18.63 14.15
N GLU A 148 -14.41 -19.79 14.22
CA GLU A 148 -13.85 -21.06 13.78
C GLU A 148 -13.63 -20.99 12.29
N LEU A 149 -12.38 -21.20 11.88
CA LEU A 149 -12.06 -21.40 10.48
C LEU A 149 -12.69 -22.72 10.05
N PRO A 150 -13.29 -22.80 8.84
CA PRO A 150 -13.78 -24.07 8.33
C PRO A 150 -12.67 -25.13 8.39
N ALA A 151 -13.01 -26.34 8.83
CA ALA A 151 -12.03 -27.42 8.96
C ALA A 151 -11.25 -27.62 7.65
N GLY A 152 -9.91 -27.66 7.75
CA GLY A 152 -9.00 -27.80 6.61
C GLY A 152 -8.94 -26.59 5.67
N ALA A 153 -9.51 -25.43 6.02
CA ALA A 153 -9.44 -24.23 5.18
C ALA A 153 -8.00 -23.79 4.92
N GLY A 154 -7.12 -23.85 5.94
CA GLY A 154 -5.70 -23.52 5.78
C GLY A 154 -4.99 -24.42 4.77
N GLU A 155 -5.21 -25.73 4.85
CA GLU A 155 -4.63 -26.71 3.91
C GLU A 155 -5.16 -26.48 2.49
N ARG A 156 -6.49 -26.36 2.30
CA ARG A 156 -7.08 -26.12 0.97
C ARG A 156 -6.62 -24.80 0.36
N LEU A 157 -6.54 -23.74 1.16
CA LEU A 157 -6.03 -22.45 0.71
C LEU A 157 -4.59 -22.59 0.26
N LEU A 158 -3.73 -23.24 1.04
CA LEU A 158 -2.34 -23.43 0.67
C LEU A 158 -2.19 -24.22 -0.63
N TRP A 159 -2.98 -25.27 -0.87
CA TRP A 159 -2.99 -25.96 -2.16
C TRP A 159 -3.38 -25.05 -3.32
N CYS A 160 -4.43 -24.24 -3.13
CA CYS A 160 -4.89 -23.28 -4.14
C CYS A 160 -3.79 -22.25 -4.46
N LEU A 161 -3.18 -21.65 -3.43
CA LEU A 161 -2.11 -20.67 -3.60
C LEU A 161 -0.85 -21.30 -4.20
N SER A 162 -0.51 -22.55 -3.84
CA SER A 162 0.65 -23.27 -4.39
C SER A 162 0.52 -23.50 -5.88
N ALA A 163 -0.69 -23.80 -6.37
CA ALA A 163 -0.96 -23.95 -7.80
C ALA A 163 -0.84 -22.61 -8.56
N ALA A 164 -1.18 -21.50 -7.92
CA ALA A 164 -1.10 -20.16 -8.50
C ALA A 164 0.32 -19.55 -8.42
N GLY A 165 1.09 -19.87 -7.38
CA GLY A 165 2.46 -19.39 -7.14
C GLY A 165 2.56 -17.96 -6.62
N ASN A 166 1.83 -17.01 -7.21
CA ASN A 166 1.76 -15.61 -6.76
C ASN A 166 0.42 -14.96 -7.16
N GLY A 167 0.13 -13.78 -6.61
CA GLY A 167 -1.05 -13.00 -6.99
C GLY A 167 -1.24 -11.73 -6.16
N SER A 168 -2.39 -11.07 -6.32
CA SER A 168 -2.77 -9.89 -5.55
C SER A 168 -3.57 -10.26 -4.30
N TRP A 169 -3.63 -9.36 -3.31
CA TRP A 169 -4.47 -9.53 -2.12
C TRP A 169 -5.94 -9.84 -2.47
N ALA A 170 -6.49 -9.19 -3.51
CA ALA A 170 -7.83 -9.45 -4.00
C ALA A 170 -8.01 -10.91 -4.46
N ALA A 171 -7.01 -11.49 -5.14
CA ALA A 171 -7.04 -12.89 -5.56
C ALA A 171 -6.99 -13.86 -4.37
N LEU A 172 -6.20 -13.56 -3.33
CA LEU A 172 -6.16 -14.37 -2.10
C LEU A 172 -7.52 -14.36 -1.39
N ARG A 173 -8.16 -13.19 -1.26
CA ARG A 173 -9.51 -13.09 -0.69
C ARG A 173 -10.55 -13.84 -1.52
N ALA A 174 -10.49 -13.73 -2.83
CA ALA A 174 -11.39 -14.49 -3.71
C ALA A 174 -11.22 -16.00 -3.51
N ALA A 175 -9.98 -16.49 -3.35
CA ALA A 175 -9.71 -17.88 -3.01
C ALA A 175 -10.28 -18.26 -1.63
N CYS A 176 -10.12 -17.40 -0.61
CA CYS A 176 -10.70 -17.60 0.71
C CYS A 176 -12.24 -17.70 0.64
N GLN A 177 -12.89 -16.78 -0.07
CA GLN A 177 -14.34 -16.78 -0.28
C GLN A 177 -14.82 -18.06 -0.97
N ALA A 178 -14.13 -18.51 -2.02
CA ALA A 178 -14.44 -19.76 -2.72
C ALA A 178 -14.31 -20.99 -1.80
N LEU A 179 -13.48 -20.92 -0.76
CA LEU A 179 -13.28 -21.97 0.24
C LEU A 179 -14.23 -21.86 1.45
N GLY A 180 -15.20 -20.94 1.41
CA GLY A 180 -16.17 -20.71 2.48
C GLY A 180 -15.70 -19.77 3.58
N VAL A 181 -14.59 -19.04 3.37
CA VAL A 181 -14.06 -18.03 4.28
C VAL A 181 -14.45 -16.65 3.75
N ALA A 182 -15.70 -16.27 3.99
CA ALA A 182 -16.28 -15.04 3.45
C ALA A 182 -15.81 -13.76 4.19
N ASP A 183 -15.44 -13.90 5.45
CA ASP A 183 -15.00 -12.79 6.29
C ASP A 183 -13.56 -12.36 5.95
N ALA A 184 -13.37 -11.05 5.71
CA ALA A 184 -12.07 -10.50 5.31
C ALA A 184 -11.01 -10.59 6.42
N GLY A 185 -11.42 -10.51 7.69
CA GLY A 185 -10.50 -10.68 8.81
C GLY A 185 -10.06 -12.14 8.99
N LEU A 186 -10.94 -13.11 8.70
CA LEU A 186 -10.55 -14.53 8.64
C LEU A 186 -9.57 -14.82 7.50
N ALA A 187 -9.75 -14.20 6.33
CA ALA A 187 -8.78 -14.28 5.24
C ALA A 187 -7.40 -13.70 5.65
N SER A 188 -7.40 -12.55 6.33
CA SER A 188 -6.20 -11.92 6.90
C SER A 188 -5.50 -12.82 7.93
N ARG A 189 -6.29 -13.47 8.79
CA ARG A 189 -5.80 -14.44 9.77
C ARG A 189 -5.14 -15.65 9.09
N LEU A 190 -5.79 -16.24 8.07
CA LEU A 190 -5.21 -17.36 7.30
C LEU A 190 -3.92 -16.94 6.59
N ALA A 191 -3.90 -15.77 5.95
CA ALA A 191 -2.71 -15.23 5.29
C ALA A 191 -1.56 -15.03 6.29
N ARG A 192 -1.83 -14.52 7.50
CA ARG A 192 -0.83 -14.45 8.58
C ARG A 192 -0.32 -15.83 8.97
N HIS A 193 -1.21 -16.81 9.21
CA HIS A 193 -0.79 -18.16 9.60
C HIS A 193 0.12 -18.81 8.54
N LEU A 194 -0.21 -18.65 7.25
CA LEU A 194 0.65 -19.13 6.17
C LEU A 194 2.02 -18.44 6.14
N ARG A 195 2.09 -17.13 6.45
CA ARG A 195 3.36 -16.40 6.58
C ARG A 195 4.19 -16.87 7.77
N LEU A 196 3.57 -17.04 8.94
CA LEU A 196 4.23 -17.55 10.15
C LEU A 196 4.80 -18.96 9.94
N LEU A 197 4.09 -19.82 9.22
CA LEU A 197 4.52 -21.18 8.89
C LEU A 197 5.53 -21.24 7.73
N GLY A 198 5.91 -20.09 7.15
CA GLY A 198 6.87 -20.02 6.05
C GLY A 198 6.36 -20.55 4.70
N HIS A 199 5.04 -20.53 4.49
CA HIS A 199 4.42 -20.94 3.23
C HIS A 199 4.21 -19.76 2.27
N LEU A 200 4.01 -18.57 2.80
CA LEU A 200 3.60 -17.39 2.04
C LEU A 200 4.46 -16.19 2.45
N ASP A 201 4.71 -15.28 1.52
CA ASP A 201 5.21 -13.94 1.78
C ASP A 201 4.29 -12.92 1.11
N ILE A 202 4.11 -11.75 1.75
CA ILE A 202 3.27 -10.65 1.26
C ILE A 202 4.08 -9.36 1.31
N THR A 203 4.15 -8.66 0.18
CA THR A 203 4.82 -7.37 0.04
C THR A 203 3.92 -6.22 0.48
N SER A 204 4.50 -5.03 0.67
CA SER A 204 3.78 -3.84 1.17
C SER A 204 2.68 -3.31 0.23
N ASP A 205 2.74 -3.67 -1.05
CA ASP A 205 1.72 -3.36 -2.06
C ASP A 205 0.55 -4.37 -2.04
N GLY A 206 0.62 -5.41 -1.21
CA GLY A 206 -0.38 -6.46 -1.11
C GLY A 206 -0.23 -7.57 -2.16
N SER A 207 0.87 -7.60 -2.91
CA SER A 207 1.21 -8.77 -3.71
C SER A 207 1.68 -9.91 -2.80
N TRP A 208 1.29 -11.14 -3.11
CA TRP A 208 1.69 -12.33 -2.36
C TRP A 208 2.41 -13.33 -3.26
N THR A 209 3.35 -14.07 -2.67
CA THR A 209 4.09 -15.15 -3.33
C THR A 209 4.18 -16.35 -2.40
N VAL A 210 3.96 -17.56 -2.92
CA VAL A 210 4.17 -18.80 -2.18
C VAL A 210 5.66 -19.13 -2.19
N ALA A 211 6.22 -19.42 -1.02
CA ALA A 211 7.61 -19.81 -0.91
C ALA A 211 7.87 -21.17 -1.59
N PRO A 212 9.03 -21.38 -2.24
CA PRO A 212 9.40 -22.68 -2.78
C PRO A 212 9.36 -23.79 -1.71
N PRO A 213 9.03 -25.04 -2.07
CA PRO A 213 8.99 -26.14 -1.12
C PRO A 213 10.40 -26.40 -0.55
N ALA A 214 10.50 -26.45 0.77
CA ALA A 214 11.74 -26.73 1.47
C ALA A 214 11.48 -27.56 2.74
N VAL A 215 12.45 -28.38 3.11
CA VAL A 215 12.47 -29.09 4.38
C VAL A 215 13.16 -28.21 5.41
N VAL A 216 12.48 -27.91 6.49
CA VAL A 216 13.09 -27.29 7.67
C VAL A 216 13.54 -28.40 8.58
N THR A 217 14.81 -28.36 8.98
CA THR A 217 15.36 -29.20 10.05
C THR A 217 15.59 -28.33 11.26
N VAL A 218 15.03 -28.74 12.40
CA VAL A 218 15.25 -28.08 13.69
C VAL A 218 15.88 -29.08 14.64
N SER A 219 16.96 -28.64 15.28
CA SER A 219 17.59 -29.39 16.36
C SER A 219 16.73 -29.30 17.62
N GLY A 220 16.18 -30.45 18.01
CA GLY A 220 15.48 -30.66 19.26
C GLY A 220 16.44 -30.62 20.46
N PRO A 221 15.88 -30.43 21.67
CA PRO A 221 16.67 -30.30 22.89
C PRO A 221 17.41 -31.57 23.31
N ASP A 222 16.90 -32.73 22.91
CA ASP A 222 17.51 -34.06 23.08
C ASP A 222 18.47 -34.41 21.93
N GLY A 223 18.72 -33.48 21.02
CA GLY A 223 19.49 -33.70 19.80
C GLY A 223 18.71 -34.42 18.70
N SER A 224 17.41 -34.69 18.90
CA SER A 224 16.55 -35.20 17.82
C SER A 224 16.41 -34.14 16.74
N VAL A 225 16.35 -34.55 15.48
CA VAL A 225 16.03 -33.64 14.36
C VAL A 225 14.64 -34.01 13.89
N GLN A 226 13.73 -33.03 13.88
CA GLN A 226 12.39 -33.23 13.34
C GLN A 226 12.22 -32.43 12.04
N PRO A 227 12.43 -33.07 10.88
CA PRO A 227 12.25 -32.40 9.61
C PRO A 227 10.77 -32.22 9.25
N PHE A 228 10.40 -31.03 8.78
CA PHE A 228 9.05 -30.74 8.30
C PHE A 228 9.04 -29.85 7.06
N LEU A 229 7.97 -29.92 6.27
CA LEU A 229 7.85 -29.19 5.00
C LEU A 229 7.28 -27.76 5.19
N VAL A 230 7.96 -26.77 4.61
CA VAL A 230 7.48 -25.40 4.42
C VAL A 230 7.33 -25.06 2.93
N GLY A 231 6.81 -23.87 2.63
CA GLY A 231 6.56 -23.46 1.25
C GLY A 231 5.39 -24.16 0.57
N ALA A 232 5.44 -24.21 -0.76
CA ALA A 232 4.40 -24.76 -1.62
C ALA A 232 4.08 -26.23 -1.32
N ARG A 233 2.81 -26.60 -1.53
CA ARG A 233 2.35 -28.00 -1.48
C ARG A 233 2.50 -28.63 -2.86
N ASP A 234 3.11 -29.82 -2.89
CA ASP A 234 3.25 -30.67 -4.08
C ASP A 234 2.92 -32.13 -3.68
N SER A 235 2.04 -32.77 -4.44
CA SER A 235 1.60 -34.14 -4.16
C SER A 235 2.73 -35.15 -4.29
N ARG A 236 3.72 -34.87 -5.14
CA ARG A 236 4.90 -35.72 -5.33
C ARG A 236 5.83 -35.65 -4.12
N LEU A 237 5.93 -34.49 -3.50
CA LEU A 237 6.80 -34.27 -2.34
C LEU A 237 6.21 -34.82 -1.05
N GLN A 238 4.90 -35.09 -0.98
CA GLN A 238 4.22 -35.50 0.26
C GLN A 238 3.84 -36.98 0.29
N ALA A 239 4.20 -37.76 -0.74
CA ALA A 239 3.83 -39.17 -0.81
C ALA A 239 4.53 -39.96 0.30
N GLY A 240 3.76 -40.44 1.28
CA GLY A 240 4.25 -41.23 2.42
C GLY A 240 4.61 -40.43 3.67
N ASP A 241 4.53 -39.10 3.62
CA ASP A 241 4.86 -38.22 4.75
C ASP A 241 3.72 -38.20 5.79
N ARG A 242 4.09 -38.14 7.08
CA ARG A 242 3.13 -38.07 8.19
C ARG A 242 2.58 -36.66 8.31
N ARG A 243 1.26 -36.53 8.45
CA ARG A 243 0.58 -35.25 8.65
C ARG A 243 0.12 -35.10 10.09
N GLU A 244 0.30 -33.90 10.62
CA GLU A 244 -0.20 -33.51 11.91
C GLU A 244 -1.08 -32.26 11.75
N GLY A 245 -2.36 -32.44 12.02
CA GLY A 245 -3.31 -31.34 11.97
C GLY A 245 -3.01 -30.30 13.03
N GLN A 246 -3.23 -29.03 12.68
CA GLN A 246 -3.13 -27.91 13.62
C GLN A 246 -4.33 -26.97 13.47
N PRO A 247 -4.81 -26.38 14.57
CA PRO A 247 -5.92 -25.45 14.51
C PRO A 247 -5.52 -24.18 13.74
N GLY A 248 -6.38 -23.78 12.80
CA GLY A 248 -6.24 -22.52 12.07
C GLY A 248 -5.17 -22.47 10.98
N GLY A 249 -4.39 -23.53 10.77
CA GLY A 249 -3.34 -23.61 9.74
C GLY A 249 -3.50 -24.81 8.79
N PRO A 250 -2.64 -24.91 7.76
CA PRO A 250 -2.41 -26.15 7.03
C PRO A 250 -1.75 -27.21 7.93
N ASP A 251 -1.83 -28.48 7.55
CA ASP A 251 -1.20 -29.55 8.33
C ASP A 251 0.33 -29.37 8.34
N ARG A 252 0.96 -29.70 9.48
CA ARG A 252 2.41 -29.90 9.54
C ARG A 252 2.73 -31.23 8.89
N VAL A 253 3.55 -31.20 7.84
CA VAL A 253 3.98 -32.40 7.13
C VAL A 253 5.39 -32.78 7.60
N LEU A 254 5.49 -33.88 8.34
CA LEU A 254 6.75 -34.44 8.80
C LEU A 254 7.39 -35.28 7.69
N VAL A 255 8.65 -35.01 7.42
CA VAL A 255 9.43 -35.70 6.39
C VAL A 255 10.29 -36.77 7.06
N GLY A 256 10.47 -37.92 6.42
CA GLY A 256 11.39 -38.96 6.90
C GLY A 256 12.85 -38.56 6.69
N GLU A 257 13.32 -38.67 5.44
CA GLU A 257 14.67 -38.28 5.04
C GLU A 257 14.62 -37.08 4.08
N PRO A 258 15.47 -36.05 4.27
CA PRO A 258 15.47 -34.86 3.43
C PRO A 258 16.16 -35.04 2.06
N GLU A 259 16.65 -36.24 1.72
CA GLU A 259 17.47 -36.47 0.52
C GLU A 259 16.82 -35.92 -0.77
N GLY A 260 17.59 -35.11 -1.51
CA GLY A 260 17.16 -34.49 -2.76
C GLY A 260 16.18 -33.32 -2.61
N ARG A 261 15.79 -32.93 -1.39
CA ARG A 261 14.92 -31.78 -1.12
C ARG A 261 15.74 -30.56 -0.68
N PRO A 262 15.40 -29.34 -1.13
CA PRO A 262 15.99 -28.12 -0.56
C PRO A 262 15.79 -28.11 0.96
N THR A 263 16.88 -27.94 1.70
CA THR A 263 16.85 -28.04 3.17
C THR A 263 17.31 -26.73 3.80
N LEU A 264 16.56 -26.26 4.80
CA LEU A 264 16.87 -25.11 5.63
C LEU A 264 17.30 -25.62 7.02
N LEU A 265 18.56 -25.35 7.38
CA LEU A 265 19.16 -25.77 8.64
C LEU A 265 18.91 -24.73 9.73
N ASP A 266 18.14 -25.07 10.76
CA ASP A 266 17.81 -24.21 11.90
C ASP A 266 17.39 -22.77 11.52
N PRO A 267 16.44 -22.58 10.58
CA PRO A 267 16.06 -21.25 10.08
C PRO A 267 15.48 -20.36 11.18
N ALA A 268 14.89 -20.93 12.23
CA ALA A 268 14.43 -20.20 13.40
C ALA A 268 15.56 -19.46 14.12
N TYR A 269 16.70 -20.15 14.33
CA TYR A 269 17.88 -19.56 14.95
C TYR A 269 18.51 -18.50 14.04
N GLN A 270 18.66 -18.80 12.75
CA GLN A 270 19.19 -17.84 11.78
C GLN A 270 18.34 -16.57 11.71
N LEU A 271 17.01 -16.72 11.73
CA LEU A 271 16.09 -15.59 11.72
C LEU A 271 16.20 -14.80 13.04
N ALA A 272 16.20 -15.46 14.20
CA ALA A 272 16.37 -14.80 15.49
C ALA A 272 17.66 -13.99 15.57
N GLU A 273 18.76 -14.48 14.99
CA GLU A 273 20.04 -13.76 14.93
C GLU A 273 20.09 -12.62 13.91
N ALA A 274 19.28 -12.69 12.85
CA ALA A 274 19.27 -11.68 11.79
C ALA A 274 18.29 -10.52 12.05
N LEU A 275 17.30 -10.71 12.92
CA LEU A 275 16.28 -9.69 13.19
C LEU A 275 16.89 -8.46 13.87
N PRO A 276 16.37 -7.24 13.61
CA PRO A 276 16.85 -6.05 14.31
C PRO A 276 16.44 -6.05 15.79
N ASP A 277 17.03 -5.15 16.58
CA ASP A 277 16.47 -4.79 17.89
C ASP A 277 15.18 -3.95 17.73
N THR A 278 14.52 -3.59 18.84
CA THR A 278 13.27 -2.82 18.82
C THR A 278 13.41 -1.48 18.07
N ALA A 279 14.50 -0.75 18.30
CA ALA A 279 14.76 0.53 17.64
C ALA A 279 15.00 0.36 16.12
N GLY A 280 15.80 -0.63 15.74
CA GLY A 280 16.05 -1.01 14.37
C GLY A 280 14.76 -1.43 13.66
N PHE A 281 13.93 -2.25 14.30
CA PHE A 281 12.62 -2.65 13.76
C PHE A 281 11.71 -1.45 13.52
N LEU A 282 11.58 -0.55 14.51
CA LEU A 282 10.80 0.69 14.41
C LEU A 282 11.26 1.54 13.21
N SER A 283 12.57 1.58 12.93
CA SER A 283 13.12 2.32 11.79
C SER A 283 12.72 1.75 10.43
N THR A 284 12.41 0.45 10.34
CA THR A 284 11.97 -0.22 9.10
C THR A 284 10.50 0.02 8.76
N LEU A 285 9.70 0.52 9.72
CA LEU A 285 8.29 0.78 9.50
C LEU A 285 8.08 1.94 8.52
N GLY A 286 7.12 1.76 7.62
CA GLY A 286 6.72 2.79 6.66
C GLY A 286 6.14 4.03 7.35
N THR A 287 5.98 5.12 6.61
CA THR A 287 5.41 6.38 7.14
C THR A 287 4.03 6.68 6.56
N VAL A 288 3.09 7.16 7.38
CA VAL A 288 1.71 7.51 6.95
C VAL A 288 1.63 8.88 6.26
N GLY A 289 2.73 9.65 6.23
CA GLY A 289 2.71 11.04 5.75
C GLY A 289 2.06 11.98 6.78
N SER A 290 1.56 13.13 6.33
CA SER A 290 0.90 14.10 7.21
C SER A 290 -0.52 13.66 7.57
N VAL A 291 -0.81 13.52 8.86
CA VAL A 291 -2.15 13.22 9.38
C VAL A 291 -2.90 14.53 9.64
N ASN A 292 -4.04 14.73 8.97
CA ASN A 292 -4.91 15.89 9.22
C ASN A 292 -5.92 15.58 10.32
N GLU A 293 -5.59 15.95 11.54
CA GLU A 293 -6.36 15.65 12.75
C GLU A 293 -7.82 16.12 12.67
N ARG A 294 -8.07 17.25 12.01
CA ARG A 294 -9.41 17.86 11.91
C ARG A 294 -10.36 17.08 11.00
N ALA A 295 -9.83 16.24 10.12
CA ALA A 295 -10.60 15.49 9.15
C ALA A 295 -10.87 14.05 9.60
N LEU A 296 -10.31 13.61 10.72
CA LEU A 296 -10.32 12.22 11.16
C LEU A 296 -11.01 12.08 12.51
N GLN A 297 -11.69 10.96 12.73
CA GLN A 297 -12.04 10.53 14.08
C GLN A 297 -10.84 9.80 14.67
N LEU A 298 -10.44 10.21 15.87
CA LEU A 298 -9.20 9.77 16.49
C LEU A 298 -9.52 8.97 17.75
N LYS A 299 -8.86 7.81 17.88
CA LYS A 299 -8.79 7.10 19.15
C LYS A 299 -7.35 6.75 19.47
N HIS A 300 -6.97 6.89 20.73
CA HIS A 300 -5.66 6.54 21.26
C HIS A 300 -5.75 5.21 22.02
N PHE A 301 -4.73 4.36 21.85
CA PHE A 301 -4.64 3.08 22.54
C PHE A 301 -4.15 3.29 23.99
N ASP A 302 -4.93 2.86 24.97
CA ASP A 302 -4.62 3.02 26.40
C ASP A 302 -3.82 1.84 26.99
N GLY A 303 -3.39 0.90 26.15
CA GLY A 303 -2.76 -0.36 26.55
C GLY A 303 -3.72 -1.57 26.52
N GLN A 304 -5.03 -1.33 26.48
CA GLN A 304 -6.05 -2.39 26.40
C GLN A 304 -7.04 -2.15 25.25
N ARG A 305 -7.49 -0.92 25.06
CA ARG A 305 -8.51 -0.53 24.09
C ARG A 305 -8.22 0.84 23.47
N PHE A 306 -8.93 1.13 22.38
CA PHE A 306 -8.91 2.43 21.74
C PHE A 306 -9.97 3.35 22.37
N GLU A 307 -9.53 4.46 22.94
CA GLU A 307 -10.39 5.49 23.54
C GLU A 307 -10.39 6.77 22.71
N ALA A 308 -11.55 7.41 22.56
CA ALA A 308 -11.66 8.65 21.80
C ALA A 308 -10.75 9.74 22.38
N CYS A 309 -9.99 10.42 21.53
CA CYS A 309 -9.08 11.48 21.95
C CYS A 309 -9.26 12.74 21.08
N THR A 310 -8.93 13.90 21.64
CA THR A 310 -9.09 15.20 20.96
C THR A 310 -7.79 15.82 20.48
N SER A 311 -6.64 15.29 20.91
CA SER A 311 -5.32 15.71 20.46
C SER A 311 -4.45 14.52 20.12
N LEU A 312 -3.43 14.76 19.29
CA LEU A 312 -2.45 13.74 18.92
C LEU A 312 -1.12 13.92 19.66
N ASP A 313 -1.02 14.77 20.68
CA ASP A 313 0.28 15.17 21.24
C ASP A 313 1.11 14.04 21.88
N ALA A 314 0.46 12.94 22.24
CA ALA A 314 1.13 11.79 22.87
C ALA A 314 1.78 10.87 21.83
N ALA A 315 2.93 10.29 22.18
CA ALA A 315 3.42 9.12 21.49
C ALA A 315 2.52 7.92 21.82
N GLY A 316 2.34 7.01 20.87
CA GLY A 316 1.51 5.82 21.07
C GLY A 316 0.80 5.34 19.82
N LEU A 317 -0.04 4.33 19.97
CA LEU A 317 -0.82 3.75 18.88
C LEU A 317 -2.17 4.44 18.75
N TYR A 318 -2.54 4.79 17.52
CA TYR A 318 -3.80 5.43 17.20
C TYR A 318 -4.62 4.63 16.18
N GLU A 319 -5.93 4.66 16.35
CA GLU A 319 -6.93 4.29 15.34
C GLU A 319 -7.42 5.60 14.70
N LEU A 320 -7.20 5.73 13.38
CA LEU A 320 -7.57 6.89 12.60
C LEU A 320 -8.69 6.49 11.64
N THR A 321 -9.88 7.06 11.81
CA THR A 321 -11.04 6.77 10.94
C THR A 321 -11.30 7.96 10.03
N SER A 322 -11.22 7.75 8.71
CA SER A 322 -11.50 8.79 7.71
C SER A 322 -13.00 9.00 7.50
N PRO A 323 -13.41 10.11 6.85
CA PRO A 323 -14.83 10.43 6.64
C PRO A 323 -15.61 9.38 5.83
N ASP A 324 -14.93 8.59 5.01
CA ASP A 324 -15.49 7.45 4.26
C ASP A 324 -15.60 6.16 5.10
N GLY A 325 -15.20 6.22 6.38
CA GLY A 325 -15.27 5.11 7.32
C GLY A 325 -14.07 4.17 7.29
N ARG A 326 -13.06 4.41 6.45
CA ARG A 326 -11.84 3.60 6.45
C ARG A 326 -11.08 3.81 7.75
N ILE A 327 -10.64 2.70 8.35
CA ILE A 327 -9.87 2.69 9.59
C ILE A 327 -8.43 2.34 9.26
N ILE A 328 -7.49 3.16 9.72
CA ILE A 328 -6.05 2.84 9.69
C ILE A 328 -5.48 2.87 11.11
N HIS A 329 -4.54 1.97 11.39
CA HIS A 329 -3.78 1.98 12.63
C HIS A 329 -2.39 2.56 12.37
N ALA A 330 -1.95 3.49 13.21
CA ALA A 330 -0.65 4.13 13.06
C ALA A 330 -0.01 4.39 14.43
N LEU A 331 1.30 4.18 14.51
CA LEU A 331 2.09 4.48 15.70
C LEU A 331 2.71 5.88 15.56
N ARG A 332 2.44 6.76 16.53
CA ARG A 332 3.11 8.06 16.64
C ARG A 332 4.39 7.91 17.45
N ASP A 333 5.51 8.17 16.80
CA ASP A 333 6.86 8.14 17.36
C ASP A 333 7.48 9.53 17.22
N GLY A 334 7.39 10.33 18.28
CA GLY A 334 7.73 11.75 18.24
C GLY A 334 6.87 12.53 17.23
N ALA A 335 7.51 13.01 16.16
CA ALA A 335 6.86 13.75 15.07
C ALA A 335 6.47 12.86 13.88
N LEU A 336 6.87 11.59 13.89
CA LEU A 336 6.66 10.67 12.76
C LEU A 336 5.44 9.78 13.01
N TRP A 337 4.66 9.58 11.95
CA TRP A 337 3.59 8.60 11.91
C TRP A 337 4.07 7.35 11.18
N ARG A 338 4.14 6.24 11.91
CA ARG A 338 4.59 4.94 11.41
C ARG A 338 3.39 4.06 11.05
N ARG A 339 3.50 3.35 9.93
CA ARG A 339 2.56 2.32 9.46
C ARG A 339 3.24 0.96 9.55
N GLY A 340 2.47 -0.04 9.94
CA GLY A 340 2.91 -1.42 10.03
C GLY A 340 1.76 -2.35 10.31
N GLU A 341 2.08 -3.62 10.52
CA GLU A 341 1.12 -4.63 10.93
C GLU A 341 0.59 -4.34 12.35
N PHE A 342 -0.69 -4.55 12.57
CA PHE A 342 -1.38 -4.17 13.81
C PHE A 342 -0.68 -4.69 15.08
N PHE A 343 -0.32 -5.98 15.16
CA PHE A 343 0.36 -6.53 16.33
C PHE A 343 1.75 -5.93 16.50
N ALA A 344 2.48 -5.66 15.42
CA ALA A 344 3.76 -4.96 15.49
C ALA A 344 3.62 -3.56 16.09
N LEU A 345 2.64 -2.76 15.62
CA LEU A 345 2.39 -1.43 16.15
C LEU A 345 1.92 -1.47 17.61
N ARG A 346 1.06 -2.43 17.96
CA ARG A 346 0.57 -2.62 19.33
C ARG A 346 1.68 -3.02 20.28
N PHE A 347 2.54 -3.96 19.88
CA PHE A 347 3.69 -4.39 20.65
C PHE A 347 4.62 -3.22 20.98
N LEU A 348 4.94 -2.40 19.97
CA LEU A 348 5.77 -1.20 20.15
C LEU A 348 5.13 -0.18 21.10
N ALA A 349 3.82 0.06 20.96
CA ALA A 349 3.10 0.97 21.87
C ALA A 349 3.11 0.45 23.31
N LEU A 350 2.87 -0.85 23.53
CA LEU A 350 2.96 -1.46 24.87
C LEU A 350 4.38 -1.30 25.46
N GLY A 351 5.42 -1.45 24.64
CA GLY A 351 6.81 -1.22 25.04
C GLY A 351 7.06 0.23 25.47
N GLN A 352 6.60 1.21 24.68
CA GLN A 352 6.70 2.64 25.02
C GLN A 352 5.97 3.00 26.32
N MET A 353 4.91 2.26 26.66
CA MET A 353 4.13 2.43 27.89
C MET A 353 4.72 1.68 29.09
N GLY A 354 5.76 0.86 28.89
CA GLY A 354 6.31 -0.02 29.94
C GLY A 354 5.34 -1.11 30.39
N LEU A 355 4.43 -1.54 29.51
CA LEU A 355 3.38 -2.53 29.81
C LEU A 355 3.73 -3.95 29.35
N LEU A 356 4.84 -4.14 28.63
CA LEU A 356 5.29 -5.48 28.24
C LEU A 356 5.79 -6.24 29.47
N GLY A 357 5.21 -7.43 29.70
CA GLY A 357 5.69 -8.37 30.71
C GLY A 357 6.93 -9.15 30.27
N SER A 358 7.50 -9.89 31.23
CA SER A 358 8.53 -10.89 30.91
C SER A 358 7.89 -12.10 30.24
N TRP A 359 8.60 -12.66 29.27
CA TRP A 359 8.25 -13.95 28.70
C TRP A 359 8.54 -15.08 29.68
N ARG A 360 7.79 -16.17 29.59
CA ARG A 360 7.95 -17.34 30.45
C ARG A 360 8.45 -18.52 29.65
N TYR A 361 9.56 -19.10 30.07
CA TYR A 361 10.19 -20.23 29.40
C TYR A 361 10.21 -21.44 30.32
N ASP A 362 9.56 -22.52 29.90
CA ASP A 362 9.67 -23.82 30.54
C ASP A 362 10.84 -24.57 29.91
N ALA A 363 11.94 -24.70 30.65
CA ALA A 363 13.15 -25.36 30.16
C ALA A 363 13.01 -26.88 30.04
N GLN A 364 12.05 -27.51 30.74
CA GLN A 364 11.81 -28.94 30.65
C GLN A 364 10.92 -29.28 29.45
N ALA A 365 9.88 -28.48 29.23
CA ALA A 365 8.96 -28.67 28.10
C ALA A 365 9.45 -28.02 26.80
N HIS A 366 10.47 -27.16 26.88
CA HIS A 366 10.92 -26.30 25.77
C HIS A 366 9.76 -25.48 25.19
N GLU A 367 8.92 -24.97 26.07
CA GLU A 367 7.78 -24.13 25.73
C GLU A 367 8.06 -22.68 26.09
N LEU A 368 7.80 -21.77 25.16
CA LEU A 368 7.81 -20.33 25.40
C LEU A 368 6.36 -19.84 25.47
N ALA A 369 6.00 -19.18 26.57
CA ALA A 369 4.69 -18.59 26.77
C ALA A 369 4.80 -17.07 26.85
N LEU A 370 3.93 -16.40 26.09
CA LEU A 370 3.76 -14.95 26.09
C LEU A 370 2.28 -14.59 26.15
N ARG A 371 1.94 -13.43 26.69
CA ARG A 371 0.54 -13.00 26.75
C ARG A 371 0.03 -12.71 25.35
N HIS A 372 -1.23 -13.04 25.08
CA HIS A 372 -1.84 -12.81 23.78
C HIS A 372 -1.81 -11.34 23.35
N GLU A 373 -1.96 -10.44 24.32
CA GLU A 373 -1.91 -8.98 24.15
C GLU A 373 -0.50 -8.50 23.76
N GLU A 374 0.52 -9.23 24.20
CA GLU A 374 1.95 -8.94 24.01
C GLU A 374 2.55 -9.70 22.81
N ARG A 375 1.70 -10.21 21.90
CA ARG A 375 2.15 -10.90 20.67
C ARG A 375 3.21 -10.04 19.93
N PRO A 376 4.40 -10.60 19.64
CA PRO A 376 5.48 -9.84 19.04
C PRO A 376 5.21 -9.55 17.55
N PRO A 377 6.01 -8.67 16.92
CA PRO A 377 5.90 -8.44 15.48
C PRO A 377 6.09 -9.75 14.70
N GLU A 378 5.40 -9.86 13.56
CA GLU A 378 5.25 -11.13 12.84
C GLU A 378 6.56 -11.86 12.52
N LEU A 379 7.63 -11.13 12.18
CA LEU A 379 8.91 -11.75 11.84
C LEU A 379 9.58 -12.42 13.06
N TYR A 380 9.40 -11.86 14.26
CA TYR A 380 9.87 -12.46 15.51
C TYR A 380 9.00 -13.67 15.88
N GLU A 381 7.68 -13.55 15.70
CA GLU A 381 6.76 -14.68 15.90
C GLU A 381 7.04 -15.83 14.91
N ARG A 382 7.40 -15.52 13.67
CA ARG A 382 7.78 -16.50 12.64
C ARG A 382 9.01 -17.29 13.07
N ALA A 383 9.99 -16.67 13.71
CA ALA A 383 11.15 -17.40 14.26
C ALA A 383 10.70 -18.44 15.29
N LEU A 384 9.76 -18.09 16.18
CA LEU A 384 9.20 -19.01 17.18
C LEU A 384 8.39 -20.15 16.54
N VAL A 385 7.55 -19.84 15.54
CA VAL A 385 6.73 -20.84 14.83
C VAL A 385 7.61 -21.82 14.05
N LEU A 386 8.68 -21.33 13.42
CA LEU A 386 9.62 -22.18 12.67
C LEU A 386 10.46 -23.11 13.56
N CYS A 387 10.45 -22.97 14.90
CA CYS A 387 11.05 -23.96 15.79
C CYS A 387 10.30 -25.30 15.76
N SER A 388 9.00 -25.30 15.50
CA SER A 388 8.18 -26.53 15.48
C SER A 388 7.42 -26.74 14.18
N GLY A 389 7.26 -25.72 13.34
CA GLY A 389 6.34 -25.77 12.21
C GLY A 389 4.87 -25.82 12.65
N LEU A 390 4.58 -25.37 13.88
CA LEU A 390 3.23 -25.31 14.45
C LEU A 390 2.91 -23.88 14.90
N LEU A 391 1.66 -23.47 14.68
CA LEU A 391 1.11 -22.24 15.24
C LEU A 391 1.05 -22.34 16.78
N PRO A 392 1.10 -21.21 17.50
CA PRO A 392 1.03 -21.22 18.96
C PRO A 392 -0.32 -21.73 19.46
N GLU A 393 -0.31 -22.44 20.57
CA GLU A 393 -1.52 -22.83 21.27
C GLU A 393 -2.03 -21.70 22.15
N HIS A 394 -3.35 -21.53 22.20
CA HIS A 394 -3.99 -20.58 23.10
C HIS A 394 -4.33 -21.28 24.43
N ARG A 395 -3.68 -20.88 25.53
CA ARG A 395 -3.91 -21.43 26.88
C ARG A 395 -4.22 -20.30 27.87
N GLY A 396 -5.50 -20.03 28.13
CA GLY A 396 -5.93 -19.09 29.18
C GLY A 396 -5.39 -17.65 28.99
N GLY A 397 -5.44 -17.12 27.76
CA GLY A 397 -4.89 -15.80 27.42
C GLY A 397 -3.40 -15.79 27.07
N TRP A 398 -2.73 -16.94 27.14
CA TRP A 398 -1.34 -17.09 26.70
C TRP A 398 -1.25 -17.72 25.32
N LEU A 399 -0.23 -17.31 24.58
CA LEU A 399 0.26 -17.95 23.37
C LEU A 399 1.46 -18.82 23.77
N VAL A 400 1.34 -20.12 23.54
CA VAL A 400 2.36 -21.11 23.89
C VAL A 400 2.98 -21.69 22.63
N TYR A 401 4.27 -21.43 22.46
CA TYR A 401 5.09 -21.92 21.36
C TYR A 401 5.86 -23.15 21.83
N ARG A 402 5.84 -24.21 21.03
CA ARG A 402 6.46 -25.49 21.36
C ARG A 402 7.84 -25.65 20.72
N ALA A 403 8.65 -26.50 21.35
CA ALA A 403 9.97 -26.88 20.88
C ALA A 403 10.87 -25.66 20.60
N VAL A 404 10.71 -24.58 21.36
CA VAL A 404 11.52 -23.37 21.22
C VAL A 404 12.84 -23.58 21.96
N PRO A 405 14.00 -23.59 21.28
CA PRO A 405 15.29 -23.69 21.96
C PRO A 405 15.52 -22.45 22.83
N LEU A 406 16.13 -22.62 24.01
CA LEU A 406 16.41 -21.53 24.94
C LEU A 406 17.22 -20.40 24.26
N ALA A 407 18.17 -20.76 23.39
CA ALA A 407 18.98 -19.78 22.66
C ALA A 407 18.13 -18.89 21.72
N VAL A 408 17.10 -19.45 21.07
CA VAL A 408 16.17 -18.68 20.24
C VAL A 408 15.32 -17.76 21.11
N ALA A 409 14.77 -18.28 22.21
CA ALA A 409 13.98 -17.48 23.15
C ALA A 409 14.80 -16.32 23.75
N GLN A 410 16.03 -16.58 24.18
CA GLN A 410 16.95 -15.57 24.71
C GLN A 410 17.34 -14.52 23.66
N SER A 411 17.69 -14.96 22.44
CA SER A 411 18.06 -14.03 21.36
C SER A 411 16.92 -13.07 21.05
N LEU A 412 15.70 -13.58 20.89
CA LEU A 412 14.51 -12.76 20.62
C LEU A 412 14.14 -11.85 21.80
N ALA A 413 14.16 -12.37 23.04
CA ALA A 413 13.88 -11.57 24.23
C ALA A 413 14.87 -10.41 24.37
N ASN A 414 16.17 -10.67 24.16
CA ASN A 414 17.20 -9.64 24.20
C ASN A 414 16.99 -8.56 23.12
N ARG A 415 16.68 -8.96 21.87
CA ARG A 415 16.41 -7.99 20.78
C ARG A 415 15.19 -7.14 21.01
N LEU A 416 14.18 -7.70 21.67
CA LEU A 416 12.95 -7.01 22.01
C LEU A 416 13.01 -6.29 23.37
N GLU A 417 14.17 -6.33 24.05
CA GLU A 417 14.41 -5.72 25.36
C GLU A 417 13.43 -6.22 26.44
N LEU A 418 13.11 -7.51 26.41
CA LEU A 418 12.19 -8.17 27.33
C LEU A 418 12.92 -9.06 28.34
N GLY A 419 12.34 -9.19 29.53
CA GLY A 419 12.76 -10.20 30.49
C GLY A 419 12.36 -11.61 30.04
N LEU A 420 13.18 -12.60 30.39
CA LEU A 420 12.89 -14.02 30.17
C LEU A 420 12.95 -14.76 31.51
N GLU A 421 11.77 -15.07 32.06
CA GLU A 421 11.61 -15.86 33.29
C GLU A 421 11.72 -17.35 32.95
N THR A 422 12.76 -18.02 33.44
CA THR A 422 12.91 -19.47 33.30
C THR A 422 12.23 -20.16 34.48
N LEU A 423 11.29 -21.07 34.19
CA LEU A 423 10.49 -21.81 35.16
C LEU A 423 11.12 -23.15 35.55
#